data_AF-J9E2M6-F1
#
_entry.id   AF-J9E2M6-F1
#
_cell.length_a   1.000
_cell.length_b   1.000
_cell.length_c   1.000
_cell.angle_alpha   90.00
_cell.angle_beta   90.00
_cell.angle_gamma   90.00
#
_symmetry.space_group_name_H-M   'P 1'
#
loop_
_entity.id
_entity.type
_entity.pdbx_description
1 polymer ?
#
loop_
_entity_poly.entity_id
_entity_poly.type
_entity_poly.pdbx_seq_one_letter_code
_entity_poly.pdbx_strand_id
1 'polypeptide(L)'
;MLAIFAVLFTVLHLRYMCSAIQQYRGYSLLRFPTATTDWLDQIEADSLVLNNANVINFLEPKRILVDIWAKPNMYRNHADVLVAPEYLDSFLALLRMRGVSDIQIVANDIQK
;
A
#
# COMPACT_ATOMS: atom_id res chain seq x y z
N MET A 1 38.17 22.04 20.98
CA MET A 1 37.14 22.73 20.16
C MET A 1 36.75 21.97 18.88
N LEU A 2 37.14 20.69 18.70
CA LEU A 2 36.76 19.87 17.51
C LEU A 2 35.82 18.70 17.85
N ALA A 3 35.81 18.23 19.11
CA ALA A 3 34.98 17.11 19.55
C ALA A 3 33.48 17.42 19.63
N ILE A 4 33.10 18.69 19.81
CA ILE A 4 31.69 19.10 19.98
C ILE A 4 30.94 19.03 18.62
N PHE A 5 31.62 19.35 17.52
CA PHE A 5 31.03 19.30 16.18
C PHE A 5 30.75 17.86 15.73
N ALA A 6 31.60 16.90 16.11
CA ALA A 6 31.42 15.50 15.75
C ALA A 6 30.18 14.87 16.42
N VAL A 7 29.88 15.26 17.66
CA VAL A 7 28.71 14.75 18.40
C VAL A 7 27.39 15.34 17.86
N LEU A 8 27.38 16.61 17.45
CA LEU A 8 26.18 17.20 16.84
C LEU A 8 25.85 16.56 15.48
N PHE A 9 26.88 16.23 14.68
CA PHE A 9 26.69 15.65 13.35
C PHE A 9 26.15 14.21 13.42
N THR A 10 26.58 13.41 14.41
CA THR A 10 26.07 12.05 14.62
C THR A 10 24.64 12.04 15.16
N VAL A 11 24.29 12.97 16.05
CA VAL A 11 22.91 13.08 16.58
C VAL A 11 21.93 13.59 15.51
N LEU A 12 22.33 14.51 14.62
CA LEU A 12 21.46 14.97 13.53
C LEU A 12 21.20 13.90 12.48
N HIS A 13 22.19 13.07 12.13
CA HIS A 13 21.99 12.02 11.13
C HIS A 13 21.14 10.86 11.64
N LEU A 14 21.19 10.53 12.93
CA LEU A 14 20.38 9.44 13.49
C LEU A 14 18.88 9.77 13.49
N ARG A 15 18.50 11.06 13.57
CA ARG A 15 17.10 11.49 13.46
C ARG A 15 16.55 11.50 12.02
N TYR A 16 17.41 11.44 11.01
CA TYR A 16 17.01 11.53 9.60
C TYR A 16 16.71 10.18 8.93
N MET A 17 16.99 9.07 9.62
CA MET A 17 16.69 7.72 9.12
C MET A 17 15.50 7.09 9.86
N CYS A 18 14.48 7.90 10.18
CA CYS A 18 13.15 7.37 10.46
C CYS A 18 12.43 7.19 9.12
N SER A 19 12.97 6.32 8.26
CA SER A 19 12.19 5.78 7.16
C SER A 19 11.13 4.92 7.83
N ALA A 20 9.89 5.40 7.90
CA ALA A 20 8.75 4.56 8.14
C ALA A 20 8.76 3.50 7.03
N ILE A 21 9.40 2.36 7.28
CA ILE A 21 9.35 1.23 6.37
C ILE A 21 7.88 0.84 6.33
N GLN A 22 7.24 1.16 5.21
CA GLN A 22 5.87 0.79 4.99
C GLN A 22 5.80 -0.74 5.00
N GLN A 23 5.15 -1.28 6.01
CA GLN A 23 5.18 -2.70 6.29
C GLN A 23 4.12 -3.41 5.44
N TYR A 24 4.50 -3.81 4.22
CA TYR A 24 3.67 -4.60 3.30
C TYR A 24 3.68 -6.11 3.64
N ARG A 25 3.99 -6.47 4.88
CA ARG A 25 4.10 -7.87 5.29
C ARG A 25 2.74 -8.53 5.16
N GLY A 26 2.68 -9.61 4.39
CA GLY A 26 1.44 -10.36 4.15
C GLY A 26 0.49 -9.71 3.13
N TYR A 27 0.94 -8.68 2.42
CA TYR A 27 0.15 -8.09 1.34
C TYR A 27 0.18 -9.01 0.13
N SER A 28 -0.99 -9.18 -0.47
CA SER A 28 -1.14 -9.89 -1.73
C SER A 28 -1.05 -8.90 -2.89
N LEU A 29 -0.21 -9.23 -3.88
CA LEU A 29 -0.17 -8.54 -5.16
C LEU A 29 -1.18 -9.19 -6.09
N LEU A 30 -2.21 -8.44 -6.43
CA LEU A 30 -3.27 -8.86 -7.34
C LEU A 30 -3.04 -8.22 -8.70
N ARG A 31 -3.16 -9.02 -9.75
CA ARG A 31 -3.17 -8.60 -11.14
C ARG A 31 -4.54 -8.88 -11.72
N PHE A 32 -5.15 -7.88 -12.34
CA PHE A 32 -6.41 -8.06 -13.03
C PHE A 32 -6.51 -7.10 -14.23
N PRO A 33 -7.24 -7.49 -15.29
CA PRO A 33 -7.47 -6.61 -16.43
C PRO A 33 -8.42 -5.49 -16.02
N THR A 34 -8.08 -4.26 -16.37
CA THR A 34 -8.99 -3.11 -16.20
C THR A 34 -8.71 -2.06 -17.27
N ALA A 35 -9.78 -1.49 -17.82
CA ALA A 35 -9.70 -0.43 -18.82
C ALA A 35 -9.73 0.97 -18.20
N THR A 36 -10.27 1.11 -16.99
CA THR A 36 -10.43 2.40 -16.29
C THR A 36 -9.75 2.35 -14.92
N THR A 37 -9.12 3.47 -14.54
CA THR A 37 -8.36 3.62 -13.29
C THR A 37 -9.02 4.56 -12.28
N ASP A 38 -10.00 5.35 -12.71
CA ASP A 38 -10.60 6.41 -11.88
C ASP A 38 -11.16 5.88 -10.55
N TRP A 39 -11.72 4.67 -10.59
CA TRP A 39 -12.26 4.01 -9.40
C TRP A 39 -11.20 3.40 -8.50
N LEU A 40 -10.03 3.03 -9.04
CA LEU A 40 -8.91 2.54 -8.23
C LEU A 40 -8.33 3.68 -7.41
N ASP A 41 -8.16 4.85 -8.03
CA ASP A 41 -7.68 6.06 -7.37
C ASP A 41 -8.64 6.48 -6.24
N GLN A 42 -9.96 6.31 -6.45
CA GLN A 42 -10.96 6.56 -5.41
C GLN A 42 -10.88 5.56 -4.25
N ILE A 43 -10.67 4.26 -4.53
CA ILE A 43 -10.50 3.25 -3.48
C ILE A 43 -9.22 3.48 -2.67
N GLU A 44 -8.12 3.84 -3.31
CA GLU A 44 -6.88 4.20 -2.64
C GLU A 44 -7.10 5.41 -1.71
N ALA A 45 -7.75 6.46 -2.20
CA ALA A 45 -8.10 7.63 -1.40
C ALA A 45 -9.03 7.29 -0.22
N ASP A 46 -10.08 6.50 -0.46
CA ASP A 46 -11.02 6.07 0.58
C ASP A 46 -10.33 5.19 1.63
N SER A 47 -9.39 4.34 1.21
CA SER A 47 -8.60 3.51 2.13
C SER A 47 -7.75 4.35 3.08
N LEU A 48 -7.18 5.46 2.60
CA LEU A 48 -6.43 6.41 3.42
C LEU A 48 -7.34 7.15 4.41
N VAL A 49 -8.58 7.45 4.02
CA VAL A 49 -9.58 8.11 4.88
C VAL A 49 -10.09 7.17 5.96
N LEU A 50 -10.44 5.93 5.63
CA LEU A 50 -10.88 4.91 6.59
C LEU A 50 -9.82 4.65 7.67
N ASN A 51 -8.56 4.64 7.28
CA ASN A 51 -7.44 4.55 8.23
C ASN A 51 -7.36 5.73 9.19
N ASN A 52 -7.65 6.95 8.72
CA ASN A 52 -7.66 8.14 9.58
C ASN A 52 -8.91 8.19 10.50
N ALA A 53 -10.01 7.54 10.12
CA ALA A 53 -11.23 7.48 10.94
C ALA A 53 -11.11 6.47 12.10
N ASN A 54 -10.35 5.39 11.92
CA ASN A 54 -10.06 4.38 12.96
C ASN A 54 -9.05 4.83 14.04
N VAL A 55 -8.65 6.10 14.06
CA VAL A 55 -7.71 6.71 15.03
C VAL A 55 -8.20 6.64 16.49
N ILE A 56 -9.42 6.14 16.74
CA ILE A 56 -9.96 5.96 18.10
C ILE A 56 -9.31 4.76 18.83
N ASN A 57 -8.63 3.83 18.13
CA ASN A 57 -7.94 2.69 18.76
C ASN A 57 -6.43 2.76 18.53
N PHE A 58 -5.73 3.37 19.49
CA PHE A 58 -4.27 3.44 19.57
C PHE A 58 -3.64 2.03 19.61
N LEU A 59 -2.86 1.65 18.58
CA LEU A 59 -1.54 0.97 18.67
C LEU A 59 -1.04 0.34 17.36
N GLU A 60 -1.84 0.27 16.30
CA GLU A 60 -1.36 -0.28 15.02
C GLU A 60 -0.83 0.82 14.08
N PRO A 61 0.30 0.58 13.38
CA PRO A 61 0.81 1.51 12.37
C PRO A 61 -0.28 1.78 11.33
N LYS A 62 -0.38 3.03 10.86
CA LYS A 62 -1.24 3.41 9.73
C LYS A 62 -0.91 2.54 8.52
N ARG A 63 -1.74 1.53 8.23
CA ARG A 63 -1.53 0.55 7.15
C ARG A 63 -2.40 0.89 5.96
N ILE A 64 -1.79 1.07 4.78
CA ILE A 64 -2.55 1.34 3.56
C ILE A 64 -3.30 0.06 3.15
N LEU A 65 -4.63 0.06 3.12
CA LEU A 65 -5.38 -1.18 2.85
C LEU A 65 -5.26 -1.62 1.39
N VAL A 66 -5.16 -0.65 0.48
CA VAL A 66 -5.03 -0.87 -0.96
C VAL A 66 -4.03 0.15 -1.51
N ASP A 67 -3.02 -0.34 -2.21
CA ASP A 67 -1.97 0.48 -2.82
C ASP A 67 -1.80 0.07 -4.30
N ILE A 68 -1.79 1.04 -5.21
CA ILE A 68 -1.73 0.78 -6.64
C ILE A 68 -0.27 0.62 -7.06
N TRP A 69 0.16 -0.62 -7.27
CA TRP A 69 1.54 -0.95 -7.65
C TRP A 69 1.84 -0.62 -9.12
N ALA A 70 0.91 -0.91 -10.03
CA ALA A 70 1.02 -0.55 -11.43
C ALA A 70 -0.35 -0.23 -12.03
N LYS A 71 -0.48 0.95 -12.63
CA LYS A 71 -1.65 1.33 -13.42
C LYS A 71 -1.59 0.67 -14.81
N PRO A 72 -2.75 0.30 -15.38
CA PRO A 72 -2.82 -0.11 -16.78
C PRO A 72 -2.37 1.04 -17.69
N ASN A 73 -1.78 0.69 -18.82
CA ASN A 73 -1.34 1.63 -19.85
C ASN A 73 -1.50 1.01 -21.24
N MET A 74 -1.17 1.76 -22.29
CA MET A 74 -1.34 1.32 -23.69
C MET A 74 -0.60 0.03 -24.06
N TYR A 75 0.41 -0.38 -23.30
CA TYR A 75 1.17 -1.62 -23.49
C TYR A 75 0.82 -2.71 -22.48
N ARG A 76 0.08 -2.38 -21.41
CA ARG A 76 -0.26 -3.27 -20.31
C ARG A 76 -1.70 -3.04 -19.89
N ASN A 77 -2.60 -3.91 -20.34
CA ASN A 77 -4.02 -3.80 -20.06
C ASN A 77 -4.41 -4.39 -18.69
N HIS A 78 -3.49 -4.45 -17.74
CA HIS A 78 -3.70 -4.97 -16.39
C HIS A 78 -3.25 -3.95 -15.35
N ALA A 79 -3.97 -3.93 -14.22
CA ALA A 79 -3.54 -3.26 -13.01
C ALA A 79 -2.87 -4.27 -12.09
N ASP A 80 -1.79 -3.86 -11.45
CA ASP A 80 -1.21 -4.57 -10.32
C ASP A 80 -1.51 -3.76 -9.05
N VAL A 81 -2.17 -4.38 -8.07
CA VAL A 81 -2.63 -3.73 -6.84
C VAL A 81 -2.20 -4.55 -5.64
N LEU A 82 -1.58 -3.89 -4.68
CA LEU A 82 -1.27 -4.44 -3.38
C LEU A 82 -2.49 -4.31 -2.47
N VAL A 83 -2.85 -5.41 -1.81
CA VAL A 83 -3.99 -5.46 -0.91
C VAL A 83 -3.57 -6.06 0.41
N ALA A 84 -3.92 -5.38 1.50
CA ALA A 84 -3.71 -5.88 2.84
C ALA A 84 -4.51 -7.17 3.08
N PRO A 85 -3.98 -8.14 3.85
CA PRO A 85 -4.64 -9.44 4.04
C PRO A 85 -6.03 -9.30 4.68
N GLU A 86 -6.21 -8.33 5.58
CA GLU A 86 -7.52 -8.03 6.19
C GLU A 86 -8.58 -7.52 5.20
N TYR A 87 -8.17 -6.93 4.08
CA TYR A 87 -9.08 -6.35 3.08
C TYR A 87 -9.19 -7.20 1.81
N LEU A 88 -8.38 -8.26 1.69
CA LEU A 88 -8.29 -9.09 0.50
C LEU A 88 -9.64 -9.65 0.04
N ASP A 89 -10.38 -10.29 0.93
CA ASP A 89 -11.68 -10.90 0.59
C ASP A 89 -12.71 -9.85 0.14
N SER A 90 -12.73 -8.70 0.84
CA SER A 90 -13.63 -7.58 0.50
C SER A 90 -13.28 -6.98 -0.85
N PHE A 91 -11.98 -6.84 -1.14
CA PHE A 91 -11.49 -6.36 -2.43
C PHE A 91 -11.80 -7.33 -3.57
N LEU A 92 -11.64 -8.65 -3.36
CA LEU A 92 -12.02 -9.67 -4.35
C LEU A 92 -13.53 -9.65 -4.63
N ALA A 93 -14.36 -9.47 -3.60
CA ALA A 93 -15.80 -9.29 -3.77
C ALA A 93 -16.14 -8.02 -4.58
N LEU A 94 -15.45 -6.92 -4.30
CA LEU A 94 -15.59 -5.67 -5.06
C LEU A 94 -15.22 -5.85 -6.53
N LEU A 95 -14.11 -6.54 -6.83
CA LEU A 95 -13.70 -6.86 -8.20
C LEU A 95 -14.78 -7.68 -8.92
N ARG A 96 -15.34 -8.70 -8.26
CA ARG A 96 -16.43 -9.51 -8.81
C ARG A 96 -17.69 -8.69 -9.09
N MET A 97 -18.09 -7.79 -8.17
CA MET A 97 -19.24 -6.89 -8.39
C MET A 97 -19.02 -5.95 -9.58
N ARG A 98 -17.77 -5.58 -9.87
CA ARG A 98 -17.41 -4.77 -11.04
C ARG A 98 -17.23 -5.57 -12.33
N GLY A 99 -17.52 -6.88 -12.31
CA GLY A 99 -17.38 -7.75 -13.47
C GLY A 99 -15.94 -8.18 -13.78
N VAL A 100 -15.00 -7.95 -12.85
CA VAL A 100 -13.61 -8.40 -12.98
C VAL A 100 -13.51 -9.81 -12.40
N SER A 101 -13.52 -10.82 -13.28
CA SER A 101 -13.41 -12.24 -12.89
C SER A 101 -12.00 -12.79 -13.02
N ASP A 102 -11.20 -12.26 -13.95
CA ASP A 102 -9.86 -12.75 -14.26
C ASP A 102 -8.82 -12.10 -13.31
N ILE A 103 -8.79 -12.59 -12.07
CA ILE A 103 -7.88 -12.09 -11.03
C ILE A 103 -6.77 -13.12 -10.84
N GLN A 104 -5.53 -12.68 -11.01
CA GLN A 104 -4.33 -13.45 -10.76
C GLN A 104 -3.66 -12.94 -9.49
N ILE A 105 -3.42 -13.81 -8.51
CA ILE A 105 -2.56 -13.48 -7.38
C ILE A 105 -1.11 -13.70 -7.81
N VAL A 106 -0.36 -12.61 -8.00
CA VAL A 106 1.03 -12.63 -8.46
C VAL A 106 1.99 -12.99 -7.33
N ALA A 107 1.69 -12.51 -6.12
CA ALA A 107 2.41 -12.84 -4.90
C ALA A 107 1.46 -12.81 -3.70
N ASN A 108 1.58 -13.78 -2.79
CA ASN A 108 0.79 -13.83 -1.54
C ASN A 108 1.46 -13.05 -0.39
N ASP A 109 2.75 -12.72 -0.52
CA ASP A 109 3.50 -11.88 0.41
C ASP A 109 4.66 -11.24 -0.35
N ILE A 110 4.61 -9.93 -0.58
CA ILE A 110 5.64 -9.22 -1.36
C ILE A 110 6.96 -9.06 -0.60
N GLN A 111 6.97 -9.27 0.72
CA GLN A 111 8.16 -9.10 1.58
C GLN A 111 8.86 -10.42 1.95
N LYS A 112 8.48 -11.54 1.33
CA LYS A 112 9.00 -12.88 1.63
C LYS A 112 9.93 -13.38 0.53
#